data_AF-A0A814YSX8-F1
#
_entry.id   AF-A0A814YSX8-F1
#
_cell.length_a   1.000
_cell.length_b   1.000
_cell.length_c   1.000
_cell.angle_alpha   90.00
_cell.angle_beta   90.00
_cell.angle_gamma   90.00
#
_symmetry.space_group_name_H-M   'P 1'
#
loop_
_entity.id
_entity.type
_entity.pdbx_description
1 polymer ?
#
loop_
_entity_poly.entity_id
_entity_poly.type
_entity_poly.pdbx_seq_one_letter_code
_entity_poly.pdbx_strand_id
1 'polypeptide(L)'
;MGSNDDVLIFNDVSKTKILDLNGKTVMSGFIDSHSHIGDYTQLWGLPNLAPPSVGTVNNFADINKIIRSYISQNNISIQEFVLGYGYDDSMLDERQQAQRTDLDYITNDHPFCLLHISQHLAVCNSLALLKVNITRNNIPVIPGGVIILDNNGEPIGRLEEQAVSFVIYKWMKPKSFEQAIKDFKDIQNYYASFGITTSQDGYTSKQFTIELLLKSDLILDIVSYLAWMNADEYIEQYKINISKIYNKNNNHLKFGGIKIIQDGSPQGKTTDFSQPYLNPPIGQLNTYRG
;
A
#
# COMPACT_ATOMS: atom_id res chain seq x y z
N MET A 1 11.83 -9.41 35.15
CA MET A 1 12.63 -10.32 34.31
C MET A 1 13.70 -10.93 35.19
N GLY A 2 13.83 -12.25 35.20
CA GLY A 2 14.69 -13.00 36.12
C GLY A 2 14.55 -14.49 35.87
N SER A 3 15.04 -15.33 36.78
CA SER A 3 14.79 -16.77 36.71
C SER A 3 13.30 -17.10 36.98
N ASN A 4 12.87 -18.34 36.68
CA ASN A 4 11.51 -18.78 37.00
C ASN A 4 11.23 -18.63 38.51
N ASP A 5 12.17 -19.03 39.35
CA ASP A 5 12.03 -18.95 40.81
C ASP A 5 11.90 -17.49 41.27
N ASP A 6 12.73 -16.58 40.74
CA ASP A 6 12.69 -15.16 41.10
C ASP A 6 11.39 -14.46 40.70
N VAL A 7 10.74 -14.90 39.62
CA VAL A 7 9.49 -14.28 39.15
C VAL A 7 8.27 -14.86 39.89
N LEU A 8 8.32 -16.15 40.23
CA LEU A 8 7.20 -16.84 40.91
C LEU A 8 6.97 -16.34 42.34
N ILE A 9 7.95 -15.72 43.01
CA ILE A 9 7.73 -15.09 44.32
C ILE A 9 6.70 -13.96 44.30
N PHE A 10 6.46 -13.36 43.13
CA PHE A 10 5.47 -12.29 42.94
C PHE A 10 4.06 -12.82 42.63
N ASN A 11 3.83 -14.14 42.69
CA ASN A 11 2.54 -14.75 42.40
C ASN A 11 1.51 -14.50 43.51
N ASP A 12 0.54 -13.61 43.26
CA ASP A 12 -0.72 -13.57 44.01
C ASP A 12 -1.69 -14.57 43.35
N VAL A 13 -1.90 -15.72 43.99
CA VAL A 13 -2.73 -16.83 43.48
C VAL A 13 -4.14 -16.39 43.05
N SER A 14 -4.66 -15.30 43.63
CA SER A 14 -5.99 -14.77 43.30
C SER A 14 -6.02 -13.83 42.09
N LYS A 15 -4.86 -13.36 41.60
CA LYS A 15 -4.76 -12.31 40.57
C LYS A 15 -3.78 -12.60 39.45
N THR A 16 -2.83 -13.51 39.65
CA THR A 16 -1.77 -13.82 38.71
C THR A 16 -2.11 -15.10 37.94
N LYS A 17 -2.18 -14.98 36.62
CA LYS A 17 -2.25 -16.14 35.73
C LYS A 17 -0.83 -16.62 35.43
N ILE A 18 -0.48 -17.82 35.88
CA ILE A 18 0.79 -18.47 35.52
C ILE A 18 0.61 -19.18 34.17
N LEU A 19 1.55 -18.94 33.26
CA LEU A 19 1.64 -19.59 31.96
C LEU A 19 2.96 -20.38 31.89
N ASP A 20 2.87 -21.70 31.94
CA ASP A 20 4.02 -22.57 31.71
C ASP A 20 4.34 -22.66 30.21
N LEU A 21 5.52 -22.17 29.85
CA LEU A 21 6.00 -22.15 28.48
C LEU A 21 6.47 -23.52 27.99
N ASN A 22 6.64 -24.52 28.87
CA ASN A 22 7.11 -25.86 28.54
C ASN A 22 8.40 -25.84 27.69
N GLY A 23 9.35 -24.99 28.10
CA GLY A 23 10.63 -24.82 27.42
C GLY A 23 10.58 -24.00 26.11
N LYS A 24 9.42 -23.46 25.72
CA LYS A 24 9.32 -22.53 24.57
C LYS A 24 9.99 -21.19 24.88
N THR A 25 10.49 -20.56 23.83
CA THR A 25 11.10 -19.22 23.89
C THR A 25 10.04 -18.13 23.83
N VAL A 26 10.19 -17.11 24.67
CA VAL A 26 9.48 -15.83 24.55
C VAL A 26 10.47 -14.80 24.05
N MET A 27 10.05 -14.02 23.06
CA MET A 27 10.80 -12.91 22.51
C MET A 27 9.92 -11.67 22.44
N SER A 28 10.53 -10.50 22.31
CA SER A 28 9.82 -9.27 21.98
C SER A 28 9.09 -9.42 20.65
N GLY A 29 7.88 -8.88 20.56
CA GLY A 29 7.17 -8.76 19.28
C GLY A 29 7.93 -7.87 18.31
N PHE A 30 7.73 -8.10 17.02
CA PHE A 30 8.35 -7.30 15.98
C PHE A 30 7.66 -5.94 15.85
N ILE A 31 8.46 -4.95 15.44
CA ILE A 31 8.00 -3.60 15.14
C ILE A 31 8.17 -3.39 13.64
N ASP A 32 7.06 -3.27 12.92
CA ASP A 32 7.07 -2.75 11.56
C ASP A 32 7.23 -1.23 11.62
N SER A 33 8.46 -0.77 11.46
CA SER A 33 8.84 0.62 11.63
C SER A 33 8.49 1.51 10.45
N HIS A 34 7.91 0.99 9.36
CA HIS A 34 7.47 1.80 8.23
C HIS A 34 6.47 1.01 7.38
N SER A 35 5.19 1.13 7.73
CA SER A 35 4.10 0.54 6.97
C SER A 35 3.06 1.60 6.63
N HIS A 36 2.07 1.20 5.85
CA HIS A 36 0.88 1.95 5.50
C HIS A 36 -0.36 1.14 5.90
N ILE A 37 -0.36 0.61 7.13
CA ILE A 37 -1.35 -0.36 7.59
C ILE A 37 -2.79 0.18 7.47
N GLY A 38 -3.02 1.47 7.71
CA GLY A 38 -4.33 2.09 7.56
C GLY A 38 -4.76 2.15 6.10
N ASP A 39 -3.87 2.63 5.23
CA ASP A 39 -4.13 2.75 3.79
C ASP A 39 -4.23 1.38 3.09
N TYR A 40 -3.57 0.34 3.62
CA TYR A 40 -3.64 -1.02 3.12
C TYR A 40 -5.07 -1.59 3.12
N THR A 41 -5.96 -1.05 3.95
CA THR A 41 -7.41 -1.33 3.92
C THR A 41 -8.03 -1.14 2.53
N GLN A 42 -7.51 -0.20 1.73
CA GLN A 42 -7.98 0.04 0.36
C GLN A 42 -7.60 -1.08 -0.60
N LEU A 43 -6.51 -1.81 -0.33
CA LEU A 43 -6.01 -2.91 -1.15
C LEU A 43 -6.43 -4.29 -0.62
N TRP A 44 -6.88 -4.36 0.64
CA TRP A 44 -7.30 -5.62 1.25
C TRP A 44 -8.41 -6.31 0.46
N GLY A 45 -8.25 -7.61 0.22
CA GLY A 45 -9.19 -8.40 -0.60
C GLY A 45 -9.02 -8.26 -2.11
N LEU A 46 -8.17 -7.35 -2.60
CA LEU A 46 -7.80 -7.31 -4.01
C LEU A 46 -6.75 -8.38 -4.34
N PRO A 47 -6.60 -8.78 -5.62
CA PRO A 47 -5.55 -9.68 -6.07
C PRO A 47 -4.14 -9.17 -5.73
N ASN A 48 -3.46 -9.89 -4.83
CA ASN A 48 -2.04 -9.71 -4.58
C ASN A 48 -1.24 -10.48 -5.64
N LEU A 49 -0.43 -9.75 -6.40
CA LEU A 49 0.36 -10.22 -7.52
C LEU A 49 1.86 -10.14 -7.24
N ALA A 50 2.23 -10.15 -5.95
CA ALA A 50 3.62 -10.13 -5.54
C ALA A 50 4.39 -11.36 -6.03
N PRO A 51 5.66 -11.17 -6.46
CA PRO A 51 6.54 -12.27 -6.76
C PRO A 51 7.06 -12.96 -5.48
N PRO A 52 7.64 -14.16 -5.59
CA PRO A 52 8.36 -14.80 -4.49
C PRO A 52 9.48 -13.90 -3.93
N SER A 53 9.77 -13.95 -2.63
CA SER A 53 9.20 -14.83 -1.61
C SER A 53 7.93 -14.30 -0.93
N VAL A 54 7.40 -13.14 -1.36
CA VAL A 54 6.23 -12.50 -0.74
C VAL A 54 4.93 -13.07 -1.27
N GLY A 55 4.86 -13.31 -2.58
CA GLY A 55 3.73 -13.96 -3.24
C GLY A 55 4.16 -15.13 -4.11
N THR A 56 3.39 -15.41 -5.16
CA THR A 56 3.53 -16.63 -5.98
C THR A 56 3.61 -16.34 -7.47
N VAL A 57 3.62 -15.08 -7.89
CA VAL A 57 3.58 -14.68 -9.29
C VAL A 57 4.97 -14.66 -9.90
N ASN A 58 5.20 -15.43 -10.95
CA ASN A 58 6.49 -15.48 -11.64
C ASN A 58 6.47 -14.78 -13.00
N ASN A 59 5.30 -14.64 -13.62
CA ASN A 59 5.17 -14.11 -14.98
C ASN A 59 3.76 -13.57 -15.25
N PHE A 60 3.54 -13.01 -16.45
CA PHE A 60 2.24 -12.47 -16.87
C PHE A 60 1.15 -13.55 -16.99
N ALA A 61 1.51 -14.81 -17.23
CA ALA A 61 0.54 -15.90 -17.26
C ALA A 61 -0.05 -16.19 -15.87
N ASP A 62 0.78 -16.10 -14.82
CA ASP A 62 0.32 -16.18 -13.42
C ASP A 62 -0.61 -15.01 -13.08
N ILE A 63 -0.26 -13.79 -13.49
CA ILE A 63 -1.13 -12.60 -13.33
C ILE A 63 -2.48 -12.85 -14.01
N ASN A 64 -2.46 -13.30 -15.27
CA ASN A 64 -3.67 -13.59 -16.03
C ASN A 64 -4.58 -14.59 -15.31
N LYS A 65 -4.00 -15.69 -14.83
CA LYS A 65 -4.71 -16.74 -14.10
C LYS A 65 -5.36 -16.20 -12.82
N ILE A 66 -4.62 -15.45 -12.01
CA ILE A 66 -5.12 -14.90 -10.74
C ILE A 66 -6.25 -13.89 -11.00
N ILE A 67 -6.06 -12.97 -11.96
CA ILE A 67 -7.05 -11.95 -12.28
C ILE A 67 -8.34 -12.57 -12.84
N ARG A 68 -8.25 -13.53 -13.77
CA ARG A 68 -9.43 -14.21 -14.30
C ARG A 68 -10.16 -15.01 -13.22
N SER A 69 -9.42 -15.66 -12.32
CA SER A 69 -10.00 -16.35 -11.17
C SER A 69 -10.73 -15.36 -10.25
N TYR A 70 -10.13 -14.21 -9.96
CA TYR A 70 -10.73 -13.17 -9.13
C TYR A 70 -12.02 -12.61 -9.73
N ILE A 71 -12.02 -12.29 -11.03
CA ILE A 71 -13.22 -11.83 -11.78
C ILE A 71 -14.34 -12.87 -11.66
N SER A 72 -14.02 -14.14 -11.92
CA SER A 72 -15.01 -15.22 -11.90
C SER A 72 -15.55 -15.50 -10.49
N GLN A 73 -14.70 -15.55 -9.47
CA GLN A 73 -15.10 -15.89 -8.10
C GLN A 73 -15.94 -14.79 -7.45
N ASN A 74 -15.69 -13.54 -7.81
CA ASN A 74 -16.43 -12.40 -7.28
C ASN A 74 -17.60 -11.95 -8.17
N ASN A 75 -17.86 -12.67 -9.28
CA ASN A 75 -18.89 -12.33 -10.26
C ASN A 75 -18.83 -10.86 -10.71
N ILE A 76 -17.61 -10.36 -10.97
CA ILE A 76 -17.40 -8.98 -11.41
C ILE A 76 -18.09 -8.80 -12.76
N SER A 77 -18.95 -7.79 -12.85
CA SER A 77 -19.71 -7.56 -14.07
C SER A 77 -18.78 -7.05 -15.17
N ILE A 78 -19.11 -7.40 -16.41
CA ILE A 78 -18.44 -6.82 -17.58
C ILE A 78 -18.39 -5.30 -17.41
N GLN A 79 -17.27 -4.70 -17.84
CA GLN A 79 -17.04 -3.27 -17.76
C GLN A 79 -16.85 -2.67 -16.36
N GLU A 80 -16.93 -3.46 -15.28
CA GLU A 80 -16.52 -3.05 -13.94
C GLU A 80 -15.00 -3.11 -13.77
N PHE A 81 -14.47 -2.19 -12.97
CA PHE A 81 -13.03 -2.03 -12.78
C PHE A 81 -12.43 -3.14 -11.93
N VAL A 82 -11.27 -3.61 -12.37
CA VAL A 82 -10.42 -4.57 -11.65
C VAL A 82 -9.08 -3.92 -11.34
N LEU A 83 -8.59 -4.13 -10.13
CA LEU A 83 -7.27 -3.68 -9.70
C LEU A 83 -6.52 -4.87 -9.11
N GLY A 84 -5.35 -5.20 -9.68
CA GLY A 84 -4.37 -6.09 -9.06
C GLY A 84 -3.20 -5.26 -8.55
N TYR A 85 -2.57 -5.66 -7.45
CA TYR A 85 -1.46 -4.91 -6.87
C TYR A 85 -0.28 -5.82 -6.52
N GLY A 86 0.90 -5.22 -6.35
CA GLY A 86 2.06 -5.89 -5.78
C GLY A 86 3.02 -6.51 -6.78
N TYR A 87 2.75 -6.44 -8.10
CA TYR A 87 3.69 -6.95 -9.10
C TYR A 87 4.99 -6.14 -9.12
N ASP A 88 6.08 -6.77 -9.53
CA ASP A 88 7.39 -6.15 -9.70
C ASP A 88 8.00 -6.69 -11.00
N ASP A 89 8.10 -5.85 -12.02
CA ASP A 89 8.59 -6.26 -13.34
C ASP A 89 10.05 -6.75 -13.33
N SER A 90 10.86 -6.31 -12.37
CA SER A 90 12.26 -6.74 -12.25
C SER A 90 12.40 -8.19 -11.76
N MET A 91 11.35 -8.70 -11.13
CA MET A 91 11.29 -10.04 -10.54
C MET A 91 10.52 -11.05 -11.38
N LEU A 92 9.79 -10.61 -12.41
CA LEU A 92 9.08 -11.51 -13.33
C LEU A 92 10.04 -12.11 -14.37
N ASP A 93 9.69 -13.29 -14.88
CA ASP A 93 10.45 -14.03 -15.89
C ASP A 93 10.67 -13.21 -17.16
N GLU A 94 9.69 -12.38 -17.56
CA GLU A 94 9.79 -11.54 -18.74
C GLU A 94 10.82 -10.41 -18.59
N ARG A 95 11.17 -10.00 -17.36
CA ARG A 95 12.07 -8.88 -17.04
C ARG A 95 11.77 -7.60 -17.82
N GLN A 96 10.49 -7.36 -18.07
CA GLN A 96 10.00 -6.20 -18.78
C GLN A 96 8.72 -5.68 -18.12
N GLN A 97 8.53 -4.37 -18.23
CA GLN A 97 7.30 -3.75 -17.76
C GLN A 97 6.12 -4.17 -18.63
N ALA A 98 4.98 -4.43 -17.98
CA ALA A 98 3.74 -4.68 -18.68
C ALA A 98 3.33 -3.44 -19.51
N GLN A 99 2.71 -3.69 -20.64
CA GLN A 99 2.12 -2.66 -21.48
C GLN A 99 0.60 -2.82 -21.51
N ARG A 100 -0.08 -1.75 -21.90
CA ARG A 100 -1.54 -1.72 -22.09
C ARG A 100 -2.08 -2.94 -22.85
N THR A 101 -1.39 -3.36 -23.91
CA THR A 101 -1.78 -4.48 -24.77
C THR A 101 -1.67 -5.84 -24.08
N ASP A 102 -0.71 -6.02 -23.17
CA ASP A 102 -0.61 -7.24 -22.38
C ASP A 102 -1.83 -7.38 -21.47
N LEU A 103 -2.25 -6.26 -20.87
CA LEU A 103 -3.42 -6.22 -19.99
C LEU A 103 -4.75 -6.34 -20.74
N ASP A 104 -4.86 -5.79 -21.96
CA ASP A 104 -6.06 -5.93 -22.79
C ASP A 104 -6.36 -7.42 -23.08
N TYR A 105 -5.32 -8.24 -23.28
CA TYR A 105 -5.47 -9.69 -23.45
C TYR A 105 -5.92 -10.41 -22.16
N ILE A 106 -5.53 -9.90 -20.99
CA ILE A 106 -5.80 -10.55 -19.71
C ILE A 106 -7.28 -10.44 -19.33
N THR A 107 -7.93 -9.29 -19.55
CA THR A 107 -9.19 -8.98 -18.86
C THR A 107 -10.46 -9.01 -19.69
N ASN A 108 -10.42 -9.37 -20.98
CA ASN A 108 -11.60 -9.59 -21.85
C ASN A 108 -12.76 -8.61 -21.53
N ASP A 109 -12.58 -7.31 -21.75
CA ASP A 109 -13.56 -6.23 -21.57
C ASP A 109 -13.76 -5.65 -20.15
N HIS A 110 -12.90 -5.97 -19.18
CA HIS A 110 -12.86 -5.25 -17.90
C HIS A 110 -11.81 -4.13 -17.94
N PRO A 111 -12.15 -2.89 -17.55
CA PRO A 111 -11.16 -1.88 -17.19
C PRO A 111 -10.23 -2.44 -16.13
N PHE A 112 -8.93 -2.49 -16.42
CA PHE A 112 -7.95 -3.11 -15.54
C PHE A 112 -6.73 -2.22 -15.34
N CYS A 113 -6.31 -2.07 -14.10
CA CYS A 113 -5.00 -1.54 -13.77
C CYS A 113 -4.23 -2.55 -12.91
N LEU A 114 -2.92 -2.58 -13.16
CA LEU A 114 -1.93 -3.38 -12.47
C LEU A 114 -1.01 -2.41 -11.71
N LEU A 115 -1.15 -2.37 -10.39
CA LEU A 115 -0.41 -1.49 -9.49
C LEU A 115 0.90 -2.15 -9.03
N HIS A 116 2.01 -1.46 -9.27
CA HIS A 116 3.34 -1.95 -8.93
C HIS A 116 3.53 -2.04 -7.42
N ILE A 117 4.44 -2.90 -6.95
CA ILE A 117 4.73 -3.09 -5.52
C ILE A 117 5.13 -1.79 -4.82
N SER A 118 5.77 -0.86 -5.54
CA SER A 118 6.10 0.47 -5.03
C SER A 118 4.88 1.37 -4.85
N GLN A 119 3.75 1.07 -5.48
CA GLN A 119 2.57 1.93 -5.62
C GLN A 119 2.81 3.27 -6.34
N HIS A 120 4.04 3.55 -6.77
CA HIS A 120 4.42 4.73 -7.58
C HIS A 120 4.32 4.48 -9.09
N LEU A 121 4.10 3.23 -9.50
CA LEU A 121 3.95 2.86 -10.91
C LEU A 121 2.67 2.05 -11.09
N ALA A 122 2.00 2.23 -12.21
CA ALA A 122 0.89 1.37 -12.62
C ALA A 122 0.83 1.21 -14.13
N VAL A 123 0.25 0.10 -14.58
CA VAL A 123 -0.09 -0.13 -15.99
C VAL A 123 -1.59 -0.31 -16.07
N CYS A 124 -2.25 0.47 -16.91
CA CYS A 124 -3.69 0.37 -17.15
C CYS A 124 -3.95 -0.07 -18.59
N ASN A 125 -4.97 -0.91 -18.78
CA ASN A 125 -5.39 -1.37 -20.10
C ASN A 125 -6.14 -0.28 -20.90
N SER A 126 -6.44 -0.55 -22.16
CA SER A 126 -7.06 0.43 -23.06
C SER A 126 -8.40 0.93 -22.52
N LEU A 127 -9.21 0.00 -22.00
CA LEU A 127 -10.54 0.34 -21.48
C LEU A 127 -10.47 1.17 -20.19
N ALA A 128 -9.48 0.92 -19.32
CA ALA A 128 -9.24 1.68 -18.10
C ALA A 128 -8.84 3.13 -18.37
N LEU A 129 -8.04 3.38 -19.40
CA LEU A 129 -7.68 4.74 -19.81
C LEU A 129 -8.83 5.47 -20.51
N LEU A 130 -9.49 4.79 -21.46
CA LEU A 130 -10.58 5.38 -22.25
C LEU A 130 -11.73 5.88 -21.38
N LYS A 131 -12.15 5.09 -20.38
CA LYS A 131 -13.30 5.44 -19.52
C LYS A 131 -13.01 6.57 -18.53
N VAL A 132 -11.74 6.93 -18.29
CA VAL A 132 -11.36 8.14 -17.55
C VAL A 132 -10.96 9.30 -18.46
N ASN A 133 -11.31 9.19 -19.74
CA ASN A 133 -11.07 10.15 -20.81
C ASN A 133 -9.58 10.42 -21.10
N ILE A 134 -8.70 9.43 -20.91
CA ILE A 134 -7.28 9.53 -21.28
C ILE A 134 -7.10 8.91 -22.66
N THR A 135 -6.82 9.77 -23.64
CA THR A 135 -6.64 9.41 -25.05
C THR A 135 -5.51 10.23 -25.64
N ARG A 136 -5.00 9.87 -26.83
CA ARG A 136 -4.04 10.72 -27.55
C ARG A 136 -4.48 12.19 -27.69
N ASN A 137 -5.78 12.43 -27.84
CA ASN A 137 -6.34 13.78 -27.99
C ASN A 137 -6.66 14.45 -26.66
N ASN A 138 -6.48 13.75 -25.53
CA ASN A 138 -6.75 14.28 -24.20
C ASN A 138 -5.81 13.65 -23.16
N ILE A 139 -4.60 14.20 -23.07
CA ILE A 139 -3.62 13.87 -22.04
C ILE A 139 -3.61 14.99 -21.00
N PRO A 140 -4.06 14.74 -19.76
CA PRO A 140 -4.08 15.77 -18.73
C PRO A 140 -2.65 16.10 -18.27
N VAL A 141 -2.42 17.37 -17.92
CA VAL A 141 -1.23 17.77 -17.17
C VAL A 141 -1.45 17.42 -15.70
N ILE A 142 -0.61 16.55 -15.15
CA ILE A 142 -0.71 16.08 -13.76
C ILE A 142 0.56 16.56 -13.02
N PRO A 143 0.47 17.56 -12.13
CA PRO A 143 1.62 17.98 -11.35
C PRO A 143 2.22 16.80 -10.56
N GLY A 144 3.52 16.55 -10.75
CA GLY A 144 4.23 15.45 -10.11
C GLY A 144 3.83 14.06 -10.63
N GLY A 145 3.21 13.94 -11.80
CA GLY A 145 2.81 12.66 -12.39
C GLY A 145 2.96 12.64 -13.90
N VAL A 146 3.26 11.47 -14.46
CA VAL A 146 3.49 11.31 -15.90
C VAL A 146 2.68 10.13 -16.44
N ILE A 147 2.07 10.33 -17.61
CA ILE A 147 1.48 9.27 -18.43
C ILE A 147 2.44 9.05 -19.59
N ILE A 148 2.97 7.84 -19.73
CA ILE A 148 3.94 7.53 -20.79
C ILE A 148 3.21 7.36 -22.11
N LEU A 149 3.74 8.00 -23.15
CA LEU A 149 3.22 7.97 -24.51
C LEU A 149 4.21 7.26 -25.44
N ASP A 150 3.72 6.67 -26.51
CA ASP A 150 4.56 6.18 -27.61
C ASP A 150 5.00 7.33 -28.54
N ASN A 151 5.76 6.97 -29.59
CA ASN A 151 6.25 7.93 -30.58
C ASN A 151 5.14 8.63 -31.40
N ASN A 152 3.91 8.10 -31.37
CA ASN A 152 2.74 8.68 -32.03
C ASN A 152 1.91 9.55 -31.07
N GLY A 153 2.26 9.60 -29.79
CA GLY A 153 1.49 10.29 -28.74
C GLY A 153 0.34 9.47 -28.16
N GLU A 154 0.28 8.16 -28.42
CA GLU A 154 -0.70 7.26 -27.82
C GLU A 154 -0.27 6.82 -26.41
N PRO A 155 -1.15 6.85 -25.39
CA PRO A 155 -0.79 6.46 -24.03
C PRO A 155 -0.58 4.94 -23.91
N ILE A 156 0.61 4.49 -23.51
CA ILE A 156 0.95 3.05 -23.48
C ILE A 156 0.48 2.31 -22.23
N GLY A 157 -0.40 2.91 -21.44
CA GLY A 157 -0.92 2.34 -20.20
C GLY A 157 -0.10 2.66 -18.96
N ARG A 158 1.17 3.06 -19.12
CA ARG A 158 2.09 3.31 -18.01
C ARG A 158 1.85 4.67 -17.35
N LEU A 159 1.74 4.63 -16.02
CA LEU A 159 1.51 5.75 -15.13
C LEU A 159 2.62 5.82 -14.10
N GLU A 160 3.13 7.01 -13.85
CA GLU A 160 4.23 7.25 -12.90
C GLU A 160 3.82 8.33 -11.90
N GLU A 161 4.19 8.12 -10.63
CA GLU A 161 4.00 9.02 -9.51
C GLU A 161 2.53 9.45 -9.33
N GLN A 162 2.24 10.75 -9.32
CA GLN A 162 0.89 11.26 -9.10
C GLN A 162 -0.10 10.86 -10.19
N ALA A 163 0.37 10.40 -11.37
CA ALA A 163 -0.53 9.87 -12.40
C ALA A 163 -1.20 8.56 -11.97
N VAL A 164 -0.52 7.75 -11.14
CA VAL A 164 -1.08 6.50 -10.61
C VAL A 164 -2.32 6.78 -9.79
N SER A 165 -2.20 7.64 -8.78
CA SER A 165 -3.31 8.00 -7.91
C SER A 165 -4.40 8.76 -8.67
N PHE A 166 -4.03 9.67 -9.58
CA PHE A 166 -4.98 10.41 -10.41
C PHE A 166 -5.89 9.51 -11.25
N VAL A 167 -5.35 8.44 -11.85
CA VAL A 167 -6.14 7.52 -12.68
C VAL A 167 -6.91 6.53 -11.82
N ILE A 168 -6.23 5.87 -10.88
CA ILE A 168 -6.85 4.80 -10.08
C ILE A 168 -7.99 5.34 -9.20
N TYR A 169 -7.87 6.55 -8.64
CA TYR A 169 -8.96 7.12 -7.83
C TYR A 169 -10.22 7.49 -8.62
N LYS A 170 -10.12 7.66 -9.95
CA LYS A 170 -11.33 7.80 -10.78
C LYS A 170 -12.13 6.51 -10.88
N TRP A 171 -11.50 5.39 -10.58
CA TRP A 171 -12.11 4.06 -10.61
C TRP A 171 -12.52 3.55 -9.24
N MET A 172 -11.66 3.75 -8.25
CA MET A 172 -11.88 3.19 -6.92
C MET A 172 -13.08 3.83 -6.24
N LYS A 173 -14.08 2.99 -5.95
CA LYS A 173 -15.13 3.34 -4.99
C LYS A 173 -14.57 3.09 -3.58
N PRO A 174 -14.63 4.07 -2.67
CA PRO A 174 -14.22 3.83 -1.30
C PRO A 174 -15.10 2.73 -0.69
N LYS A 175 -14.49 1.83 0.07
CA LYS A 175 -15.23 0.86 0.88
C LYS A 175 -16.13 1.60 1.86
N SER A 176 -17.27 0.98 2.21
CA SER A 176 -18.06 1.51 3.32
C SER A 176 -17.20 1.52 4.58
N PHE A 177 -17.44 2.49 5.47
CA PHE A 177 -16.67 2.59 6.70
C PHE A 177 -16.81 1.32 7.56
N GLU A 178 -17.99 0.71 7.59
CA GLU A 178 -18.21 -0.57 8.28
C GLU A 178 -17.34 -1.70 7.71
N GLN A 179 -17.25 -1.81 6.38
CA GLN A 179 -16.39 -2.82 5.77
C GLN A 179 -14.91 -2.53 6.06
N ALA A 180 -14.49 -1.26 6.06
CA ALA A 180 -13.13 -0.89 6.40
C ALA A 180 -12.76 -1.25 7.85
N ILE A 181 -13.66 -1.10 8.82
CA ILE A 181 -13.43 -1.57 10.20
C ILE A 181 -13.21 -3.09 10.24
N LYS A 182 -14.02 -3.86 9.51
CA LYS A 182 -13.89 -5.33 9.43
C LYS A 182 -12.55 -5.74 8.78
N ASP A 183 -12.26 -5.15 7.63
CA ASP A 183 -11.01 -5.39 6.91
C ASP A 183 -9.79 -5.02 7.74
N PHE A 184 -9.85 -3.90 8.46
CA PHE A 184 -8.74 -3.44 9.30
C PHE A 184 -8.51 -4.37 10.50
N LYS A 185 -9.56 -5.00 11.05
CA LYS A 185 -9.39 -6.08 12.04
C LYS A 185 -8.66 -7.29 11.43
N ASP A 186 -9.03 -7.69 10.22
CA ASP A 186 -8.37 -8.80 9.52
C ASP A 186 -6.91 -8.48 9.18
N ILE A 187 -6.62 -7.25 8.75
CA ILE A 187 -5.26 -6.75 8.52
C ILE A 187 -4.43 -6.82 9.80
N GLN A 188 -4.97 -6.35 10.93
CA GLN A 188 -4.24 -6.42 12.21
C GLN A 188 -3.94 -7.86 12.61
N ASN A 189 -4.87 -8.79 12.42
CA ASN A 189 -4.63 -10.22 12.65
C ASN A 189 -3.58 -10.79 11.70
N TYR A 190 -3.59 -10.37 10.43
CA TYR A 190 -2.60 -10.76 9.45
C TYR A 190 -1.19 -10.31 9.88
N TYR A 191 -1.03 -9.05 10.28
CA TYR A 191 0.24 -8.53 10.81
C TYR A 191 0.68 -9.29 12.08
N ALA A 192 -0.24 -9.51 13.03
CA ALA A 192 0.01 -10.26 14.26
C ALA A 192 0.46 -11.71 13.98
N SER A 193 -0.01 -12.32 12.89
CA SER A 193 0.39 -13.68 12.50
C SER A 193 1.89 -13.81 12.15
N PHE A 194 2.54 -12.72 11.78
CA PHE A 194 4.00 -12.65 11.59
C PHE A 194 4.76 -12.23 12.85
N GLY A 195 4.07 -12.14 13.99
CA GLY A 195 4.64 -11.69 15.27
C GLY A 195 4.81 -10.17 15.36
N ILE A 196 4.23 -9.39 14.44
CA ILE A 196 4.22 -7.93 14.52
C ILE A 196 3.24 -7.51 15.61
N THR A 197 3.74 -6.78 16.61
CA THR A 197 2.91 -6.23 17.70
C THR A 197 2.75 -4.72 17.60
N THR A 198 3.63 -4.06 16.84
CA THR A 198 3.60 -2.61 16.61
C THR A 198 3.82 -2.32 15.14
N SER A 199 3.01 -1.44 14.55
CA SER A 199 3.15 -1.03 13.15
C SER A 199 3.07 0.49 13.02
N GLN A 200 3.79 1.04 12.06
CA GLN A 200 3.57 2.42 11.65
C GLN A 200 2.44 2.53 10.62
N ASP A 201 1.73 3.65 10.67
CA ASP A 201 1.04 4.20 9.49
C ASP A 201 1.82 5.45 9.08
N GLY A 202 2.72 5.28 8.11
CA GLY A 202 3.84 6.18 7.85
C GLY A 202 3.50 7.41 7.01
N TYR A 203 2.27 7.53 6.50
CA TYR A 203 1.79 8.67 5.73
C TYR A 203 0.27 8.82 5.80
N THR A 204 -0.25 9.17 6.97
CA THR A 204 -1.68 9.39 7.16
C THR A 204 -2.10 10.72 6.56
N SER A 205 -2.65 10.69 5.33
CA SER A 205 -3.00 11.89 4.55
C SER A 205 -4.51 12.09 4.36
N LYS A 206 -5.33 11.10 4.72
CA LYS A 206 -6.78 11.12 4.48
C LYS A 206 -7.54 11.15 5.80
N GLN A 207 -8.55 12.02 5.86
CA GLN A 207 -9.56 12.00 6.94
C GLN A 207 -10.12 10.59 7.17
N PHE A 208 -10.39 9.83 6.11
CA PHE A 208 -10.88 8.45 6.23
C PHE A 208 -9.94 7.56 7.05
N THR A 209 -8.62 7.62 6.80
CA THR A 209 -7.62 6.83 7.51
C THR A 209 -7.49 7.28 8.96
N ILE A 210 -7.57 8.58 9.24
CA ILE A 210 -7.60 9.10 10.62
C ILE A 210 -8.83 8.56 11.38
N GLU A 211 -10.00 8.62 10.76
CA GLU A 211 -11.24 8.11 11.36
C GLU A 211 -11.20 6.59 11.57
N LEU A 212 -10.64 5.84 10.61
CA LEU A 212 -10.43 4.40 10.72
C LEU A 212 -9.57 4.08 11.95
N LEU A 213 -8.42 4.74 12.11
CA LEU A 213 -7.51 4.54 13.24
C LEU A 213 -8.16 4.91 14.58
N LEU A 214 -8.90 6.03 14.63
CA LEU A 214 -9.55 6.49 15.86
C LEU A 214 -10.74 5.64 16.32
N LYS A 215 -11.48 5.04 15.36
CA LYS A 215 -12.75 4.34 15.63
C LYS A 215 -12.62 2.82 15.65
N SER A 216 -11.48 2.26 15.24
CA SER A 216 -11.26 0.81 15.26
C SER A 216 -10.86 0.30 16.63
N ASP A 217 -11.27 -0.94 16.93
CA ASP A 217 -10.71 -1.70 18.05
C ASP A 217 -9.32 -2.19 17.63
N LEU A 218 -8.27 -1.51 18.12
CA LEU A 218 -6.89 -1.84 17.79
C LEU A 218 -6.39 -2.98 18.68
N ILE A 219 -5.79 -3.99 18.05
CA ILE A 219 -5.07 -5.08 18.73
C ILE A 219 -3.54 -4.95 18.60
N LEU A 220 -3.09 -4.13 17.64
CA LEU A 220 -1.69 -3.76 17.46
C LEU A 220 -1.46 -2.34 17.96
N ASP A 221 -0.26 -2.07 18.47
CA ASP A 221 0.18 -0.69 18.71
C ASP A 221 0.44 0.01 17.37
N ILE A 222 -0.32 1.05 17.08
CA ILE A 222 -0.18 1.83 15.84
C ILE A 222 0.46 3.19 16.14
N VAL A 223 1.57 3.47 15.45
CA VAL A 223 2.19 4.81 15.45
C VAL A 223 1.95 5.47 14.09
N SER A 224 1.03 6.42 14.05
CA SER A 224 0.63 7.14 12.85
C SER A 224 1.41 8.44 12.69
N TYR A 225 1.84 8.73 11.45
CA TYR A 225 2.52 9.96 11.07
C TYR A 225 1.67 10.72 10.07
N LEU A 226 1.19 11.91 10.45
CA LEU A 226 0.36 12.74 9.58
C LEU A 226 1.18 13.25 8.39
N ALA A 227 0.59 13.28 7.20
CA ALA A 227 1.23 13.91 6.06
C ALA A 227 1.43 15.42 6.31
N TRP A 228 2.63 15.93 6.01
CA TRP A 228 2.99 17.33 6.28
C TRP A 228 2.03 18.35 5.68
N MET A 229 1.44 18.06 4.51
CA MET A 229 0.54 18.97 3.79
C MET A 229 -0.79 19.22 4.52
N ASN A 230 -1.25 18.27 5.33
CA ASN A 230 -2.54 18.32 6.02
C ASN A 230 -2.40 18.22 7.55
N ALA A 231 -1.18 18.26 8.07
CA ALA A 231 -0.91 18.03 9.48
C ALA A 231 -1.62 19.06 10.37
N ASP A 232 -1.49 20.36 10.07
CA ASP A 232 -2.09 21.42 10.88
C ASP A 232 -3.62 21.33 10.90
N GLU A 233 -4.23 21.15 9.73
CA GLU A 233 -5.68 20.97 9.56
C GLU A 233 -6.21 19.79 10.40
N TYR A 234 -5.57 18.63 10.28
CA TYR A 234 -6.01 17.44 11.00
C TYR A 234 -5.70 17.48 12.50
N ILE A 235 -4.60 18.12 12.90
CA ILE A 235 -4.31 18.38 14.31
C ILE A 235 -5.41 19.23 14.94
N GLU A 236 -5.83 20.30 14.25
CA GLU A 236 -6.89 21.17 14.74
C GLU A 236 -8.25 20.47 14.75
N GLN A 237 -8.61 19.80 13.65
CA GLN A 237 -9.90 19.15 13.47
C GLN A 237 -10.14 18.02 14.47
N TYR A 238 -9.14 17.14 14.66
CA TYR A 238 -9.25 15.96 15.51
C TYR A 238 -8.67 16.15 16.92
N LYS A 239 -8.16 17.35 17.23
CA LYS A 239 -7.47 17.68 18.50
C LYS A 239 -6.33 16.69 18.80
N ILE A 240 -5.58 16.34 17.76
CA ILE A 240 -4.47 15.38 17.86
C ILE A 240 -3.35 15.99 18.68
N ASN A 241 -2.87 15.24 19.68
CA ASN A 241 -1.70 15.61 20.45
C ASN A 241 -0.49 14.75 20.04
N ILE A 242 0.36 15.30 19.17
CA ILE A 242 1.56 14.63 18.65
C ILE A 242 2.68 14.47 19.71
N SER A 243 2.67 15.27 20.78
CA SER A 243 3.68 15.21 21.84
C SER A 243 3.31 14.24 22.98
N LYS A 244 2.12 13.63 22.91
CA LYS A 244 1.67 12.70 23.93
C LYS A 244 2.54 11.43 23.92
N ILE A 245 3.14 11.14 25.08
CA ILE A 245 3.81 9.86 25.32
C ILE A 245 2.76 8.75 25.18
N TYR A 246 3.14 7.66 24.52
CA TYR A 246 2.28 6.48 24.39
C TYR A 246 1.82 6.02 25.77
N ASN A 247 0.55 5.65 25.90
CA ASN A 247 -0.01 5.07 27.12
C ASN A 247 -0.99 3.98 26.71
N LYS A 248 -0.84 2.75 27.18
CA LYS A 248 -1.71 1.59 26.89
C LYS A 248 -3.23 1.84 26.94
N ASN A 249 -3.67 2.88 27.66
CA ASN A 249 -5.08 3.29 27.71
C ASN A 249 -5.52 4.16 26.51
N ASN A 250 -4.67 4.37 25.51
CA ASN A 250 -4.92 5.16 24.30
C ASN A 250 -5.52 4.33 23.15
N ASN A 251 -6.18 3.21 23.46
CA ASN A 251 -6.70 2.27 22.45
C ASN A 251 -5.58 1.86 21.45
N HIS A 252 -4.36 1.64 21.93
CA HIS A 252 -3.19 1.27 21.13
C HIS A 252 -2.76 2.26 20.03
N LEU A 253 -3.29 3.50 19.99
CA LEU A 253 -2.97 4.50 18.96
C LEU A 253 -2.11 5.64 19.48
N LYS A 254 -1.03 5.96 18.77
CA LYS A 254 -0.25 7.20 18.93
C LYS A 254 -0.08 7.91 17.60
N PHE A 255 -0.39 9.21 17.57
CA PHE A 255 0.13 10.09 16.51
C PHE A 255 1.56 10.48 16.88
N GLY A 256 2.53 9.90 16.19
CA GLY A 256 3.96 9.96 16.51
C GLY A 256 4.69 11.17 15.97
N GLY A 257 4.11 11.86 14.98
CA GLY A 257 4.70 13.04 14.36
C GLY A 257 4.13 13.30 12.97
N ILE A 258 4.94 13.97 12.16
CA ILE A 258 4.61 14.38 10.79
C ILE A 258 5.57 13.69 9.82
N LYS A 259 5.04 13.12 8.74
CA LYS A 259 5.81 12.57 7.64
C LYS A 259 6.06 13.65 6.58
N ILE A 260 7.33 13.86 6.27
CA ILE A 260 7.81 14.73 5.20
C ILE A 260 8.33 13.83 4.07
N ILE A 261 8.04 14.21 2.82
CA ILE A 261 8.55 13.57 1.61
C ILE A 261 9.43 14.63 0.91
N GLN A 262 10.66 14.26 0.58
CA GLN A 262 11.62 15.16 -0.05
C GLN A 262 11.72 14.93 -1.56
N ASP A 263 11.78 13.67 -1.97
CA ASP A 263 11.92 13.23 -3.36
C ASP A 263 11.11 11.94 -3.62
N GLY A 264 11.27 11.36 -4.82
CA GLY A 264 10.53 10.19 -5.27
C GLY A 264 11.19 8.85 -4.93
N SER A 265 10.95 7.85 -5.78
CA SER A 265 11.39 6.48 -5.58
C SER A 265 12.53 6.08 -6.52
N PRO A 266 13.52 5.27 -6.06
CA PRO A 266 14.57 4.78 -6.95
C PRO A 266 14.03 3.86 -8.03
N GLN A 267 12.96 3.10 -7.74
CA GLN A 267 12.29 2.20 -8.68
C GLN A 267 11.60 2.97 -9.80
N GLY A 268 10.92 4.07 -9.47
CA GLY A 268 10.35 4.99 -10.45
C GLY A 268 11.39 5.88 -11.13
N LYS A 269 12.65 5.82 -10.68
CA LYS A 269 13.76 6.71 -11.09
C LYS A 269 13.47 8.19 -10.84
N THR A 270 12.77 8.52 -9.75
CA THR A 270 12.35 9.89 -9.38
C THR A 270 13.00 10.38 -8.08
N THR A 271 13.86 9.57 -7.45
CA THR A 271 14.77 10.00 -6.37
C THR A 271 15.80 10.98 -6.91
N ASP A 272 16.07 12.07 -6.18
CA ASP A 272 17.09 13.07 -6.52
C ASP A 272 18.47 12.60 -6.04
N PHE A 273 19.21 11.93 -6.92
CA PHE A 273 20.56 11.48 -6.65
C PHE A 273 21.58 12.60 -6.81
N SER A 274 22.70 12.53 -6.08
CA SER A 274 23.83 13.46 -6.24
C SER A 274 24.55 13.35 -7.59
N GLN A 275 24.35 12.24 -8.31
CA GLN A 275 24.89 11.94 -9.63
C GLN A 275 23.77 11.47 -10.56
N PRO A 276 23.92 11.62 -11.89
CA PRO A 276 22.91 11.13 -12.83
C PRO A 276 22.63 9.63 -12.71
N TYR A 277 21.41 9.22 -13.04
CA TYR A 277 21.06 7.81 -13.18
C TYR A 277 21.96 7.15 -14.23
N LEU A 278 22.50 5.97 -13.92
CA LEU A 278 23.26 5.16 -14.89
C LEU A 278 22.44 4.82 -16.14
N ASN A 279 21.14 4.59 -15.93
CA ASN A 279 20.15 4.34 -16.96
C ASN A 279 18.98 5.31 -16.74
N PRO A 280 18.96 6.49 -17.37
CA PRO A 280 17.86 7.45 -17.19
C PRO A 280 16.51 6.88 -17.71
N PRO A 281 15.37 7.43 -17.28
CA PRO A 281 14.07 7.13 -17.88
C PRO A 281 14.05 7.42 -19.38
N ILE A 282 13.15 6.74 -20.10
CA ILE A 282 12.96 6.99 -21.54
C ILE A 282 12.57 8.46 -21.73
N GLY A 283 13.23 9.15 -22.67
CA GLY A 283 13.00 10.56 -22.98
C GLY A 283 13.78 11.55 -22.10
N GLN A 284 14.51 11.08 -21.09
CA GLN A 284 15.36 11.93 -20.25
C GLN A 284 16.82 11.96 -20.74
N LEU A 285 17.53 13.04 -20.41
CA LEU A 285 18.95 13.20 -20.72
C LEU A 285 19.83 12.30 -19.84
N ASN A 286 21.04 11.99 -20.29
CA ASN A 286 22.06 11.29 -19.47
C ASN A 286 22.51 12.09 -18.23
N THR A 287 22.11 13.35 -18.12
CA THR A 287 22.32 14.22 -16.95
C THR A 287 21.16 14.17 -15.96
N TYR A 288 20.12 13.38 -16.22
CA TYR A 288 18.94 13.28 -15.37
C TYR A 288 19.28 12.64 -14.02
N ARG A 289 18.81 13.28 -12.95
CA ARG A 289 19.17 12.96 -11.56
C ARG A 289 17.98 12.59 -10.69
N GLY A 290 16.75 12.67 -11.20
CA GLY A 290 15.51 12.65 -10.43
C GLY A 290 14.66 13.86 -10.79
#